data_AF-A0A9W9JCV6-F1
#
_entry.id   AF-A0A9W9JCV6-F1
#
_cell.length_a   1.000
_cell.length_b   1.000
_cell.length_c   1.000
_cell.angle_alpha   90.00
_cell.angle_beta   90.00
_cell.angle_gamma   90.00
#
_symmetry.space_group_name_H-M   'P 1'
#
loop_
_entity.id
_entity.type
_entity.pdbx_description
1 polymer ?
#
loop_
_entity_poly.entity_id
_entity_poly.type
_entity_poly.pdbx_seq_one_letter_code
_entity_poly.pdbx_strand_id
1 'polypeptide(L)'
;MFASLINTFTPSTIPSVLLVIGKLGATKFSARIDVLHLLPENGTIERFGLTTQSSTTTFCHRGAKEQAREQIGLVTLHVGDGETADRFLDNIETRIRKLWTGSLSSSSAQLQTGSVEMTQLVDDVLRPAALGAIHEREGRVRSMNATQAFTQHGLVLTHQPGTPLVELSCQIDKAQLCRLLVLRMHHFSYYSRPTRQPFLLFSEFGVETYVCCASRSEWDNSRIRALQGKAPDVERALVLERVQRGKNGVDNWDHPVLSHGDISDRNILGGPSTLAVTGFLDWEMPAYFEYVVARLSGGHQPDWRRELLDMLRSVLRWESDPMRWAHLDAIDVDKREERYRRTMMAWGTVIDVERIAQGYDDNYGLTFETVLSDVAL
;
A
#
# COMPACT_ATOMS: atom_id res chain seq x y z
N MET A 1 -12.65 1.35 5.41
CA MET A 1 -11.92 0.94 4.19
C MET A 1 -10.67 1.80 3.98
N PHE A 2 -10.77 3.13 3.86
CA PHE A 2 -9.61 4.02 3.70
C PHE A 2 -8.56 3.94 4.81
N ALA A 3 -8.97 3.94 6.08
CA ALA A 3 -8.02 3.84 7.19
C ALA A 3 -7.19 2.55 7.15
N SER A 4 -7.78 1.42 6.74
CA SER A 4 -7.08 0.15 6.57
C SER A 4 -6.09 0.20 5.40
N LEU A 5 -6.43 0.89 4.31
CA LEU A 5 -5.55 1.08 3.16
C LEU A 5 -4.37 2.00 3.50
N ILE A 6 -4.62 3.11 4.19
CA ILE A 6 -3.59 4.05 4.66
C ILE A 6 -2.64 3.37 5.65
N ASN A 7 -3.16 2.55 6.58
CA ASN A 7 -2.35 1.75 7.50
C ASN A 7 -1.53 0.65 6.79
N THR A 8 -1.93 0.24 5.58
CA THR A 8 -1.17 -0.73 4.79
C THR A 8 0.10 -0.10 4.21
N PHE A 9 0.09 1.23 3.96
CA PHE A 9 1.19 1.92 3.30
C PHE A 9 1.94 2.91 4.18
N THR A 10 1.36 3.38 5.27
CA THR A 10 2.07 4.21 6.25
C THR A 10 2.72 3.24 7.23
N PRO A 11 4.07 3.19 7.30
CA PRO A 11 4.72 2.26 8.21
C PRO A 11 4.34 2.65 9.64
N SER A 12 3.83 1.68 10.41
CA SER A 12 3.72 1.90 11.85
C SER A 12 5.13 2.05 12.39
N THR A 13 5.44 3.17 13.03
CA THR A 13 6.68 3.33 13.82
C THR A 13 6.58 2.64 15.17
N ILE A 14 5.39 2.12 15.51
CA ILE A 14 5.10 1.53 16.80
C ILE A 14 5.46 0.03 16.70
N PRO A 15 6.31 -0.48 17.59
CA PRO A 15 6.63 -1.90 17.61
C PRO A 15 5.35 -2.72 17.80
N SER A 16 5.32 -3.96 17.31
CA SER A 16 4.15 -4.83 17.45
C SER A 16 4.57 -6.24 17.83
N VAL A 17 3.61 -7.04 18.30
CA VAL A 17 3.89 -8.37 18.83
C VAL A 17 3.22 -9.43 17.97
N LEU A 18 3.95 -10.49 17.65
CA LEU A 18 3.38 -11.68 17.03
C LEU A 18 3.39 -12.87 17.98
N LEU A 19 2.39 -13.72 17.86
CA LEU A 19 2.47 -15.12 18.24
C LEU A 19 2.53 -15.96 16.98
N VAL A 20 3.55 -16.79 16.87
CA VAL A 20 3.76 -17.68 15.73
C VAL A 20 3.64 -19.13 16.16
N ILE A 21 2.82 -19.88 15.43
CA ILE A 21 2.63 -21.31 15.61
C ILE A 21 3.18 -22.02 14.39
N GLY A 22 4.19 -22.86 14.60
CA GLY A 22 4.82 -23.62 13.54
C GLY A 22 6.32 -23.83 13.77
N LYS A 23 6.97 -24.51 12.83
CA LYS A 23 8.42 -24.71 12.86
C LYS A 23 9.13 -23.62 12.06
N LEU A 24 9.61 -22.60 12.75
CA LEU A 24 10.55 -21.62 12.18
C LEU A 24 11.90 -22.30 11.93
N GLY A 25 12.49 -22.13 10.74
CA GLY A 25 13.82 -22.64 10.40
C GLY A 25 13.91 -24.15 10.12
N ALA A 26 12.82 -24.82 9.73
CA ALA A 26 12.85 -26.23 9.38
C ALA A 26 13.67 -26.48 8.11
N THR A 27 14.73 -27.28 8.22
CA THR A 27 15.77 -27.45 7.19
C THR A 27 15.36 -28.25 5.95
N LYS A 28 14.15 -28.82 5.89
CA LYS A 28 13.81 -29.79 4.83
C LYS A 28 12.52 -29.58 4.03
N PHE A 29 11.58 -28.71 4.42
CA PHE A 29 10.42 -28.39 3.59
C PHE A 29 9.88 -27.01 3.96
N SER A 30 9.19 -26.34 3.02
CA SER A 30 8.48 -25.10 3.30
C SER A 30 7.52 -25.31 4.47
N ALA A 31 7.78 -24.61 5.58
CA ALA A 31 6.99 -24.75 6.80
C ALA A 31 5.89 -23.69 6.79
N ARG A 32 4.64 -24.14 6.78
CA ARG A 32 3.51 -23.27 7.07
C ARG A 32 3.55 -22.88 8.54
N ILE A 33 3.49 -21.58 8.78
CA ILE A 33 3.29 -21.00 10.11
C ILE A 33 1.95 -20.26 10.10
N ASP A 34 1.27 -20.29 11.22
CA ASP A 34 0.06 -19.50 11.45
C ASP A 34 0.40 -18.42 12.49
N VAL A 35 0.00 -17.19 12.21
CA VAL A 35 0.43 -15.99 12.94
C VAL A 35 -0.77 -15.25 13.49
N LEU A 36 -0.64 -14.81 14.74
CA LEU A 36 -1.52 -13.85 15.41
C LEU A 36 -0.73 -12.55 15.64
N HIS A 37 -1.19 -11.43 15.10
CA HIS A 37 -0.51 -10.14 15.17
C HIS A 37 -1.30 -9.16 16.02
N LEU A 38 -0.69 -8.68 17.10
CA LEU A 38 -1.26 -7.70 18.02
C LEU A 38 -0.76 -6.31 17.63
N LEU A 39 -1.69 -5.46 17.22
CA LEU A 39 -1.45 -4.06 16.86
C LEU A 39 -1.79 -3.16 18.05
N PRO A 40 -0.79 -2.67 18.80
CA PRO A 40 -1.01 -1.85 20.00
C PRO A 40 -1.70 -0.52 19.71
N GLU A 41 -1.53 0.02 18.50
CA GLU A 41 -1.96 1.37 18.12
C GLU A 41 -3.49 1.52 18.14
N ASN A 42 -4.19 0.43 17.83
CA ASN A 42 -5.64 0.40 17.68
C ASN A 42 -6.29 -0.81 18.36
N GLY A 43 -5.51 -1.65 19.05
CA GLY A 43 -5.98 -2.87 19.71
C GLY A 43 -6.48 -3.95 18.75
N THR A 44 -6.15 -3.85 17.45
CA THR A 44 -6.56 -4.84 16.45
C THR A 44 -5.70 -6.10 16.60
N ILE A 45 -6.35 -7.24 16.39
CA ILE A 45 -5.68 -8.54 16.32
C ILE A 45 -5.88 -9.05 14.90
N GLU A 46 -4.78 -9.22 14.16
CA GLU A 46 -4.79 -9.75 12.80
C GLU A 46 -4.33 -11.21 12.78
N ARG A 47 -4.77 -11.94 11.75
CA ARG A 47 -4.47 -13.36 11.55
C ARG A 47 -4.11 -13.65 10.12
N PHE A 48 -3.01 -14.40 9.94
CA PHE A 48 -2.58 -14.81 8.62
C PHE A 48 -1.68 -16.05 8.70
N GLY A 49 -1.69 -16.84 7.63
CA GLY A 49 -0.77 -17.96 7.44
C GLY A 49 0.35 -17.57 6.49
N LEU A 50 1.59 -17.99 6.79
CA LEU A 50 2.74 -17.79 5.92
C LEU A 50 3.41 -19.12 5.63
N THR A 51 3.87 -19.29 4.41
CA THR A 51 4.77 -20.38 4.03
C THR A 51 6.20 -19.87 4.11
N THR A 52 6.94 -20.30 5.13
CA THR A 52 8.34 -19.89 5.32
C THR A 52 9.28 -20.77 4.50
N GLN A 53 10.31 -20.16 3.90
CA GLN A 53 11.39 -20.89 3.24
C GLN A 53 12.35 -21.47 4.29
N SER A 54 12.83 -22.69 4.03
CA SER A 54 13.59 -23.57 4.93
C SER A 54 14.87 -22.96 5.54
N SER A 55 15.38 -21.85 5.00
CA SER A 55 16.64 -21.21 5.40
C SER A 55 16.46 -19.95 6.25
N THR A 56 15.23 -19.48 6.47
CA THR A 56 15.00 -18.17 7.11
C THR A 56 14.97 -18.33 8.63
N THR A 57 16.04 -17.92 9.31
CA THR A 57 16.12 -17.96 10.78
C THR A 57 15.51 -16.75 11.45
N THR A 58 15.39 -15.61 10.75
CA THR A 58 14.86 -14.33 11.26
C THR A 58 13.57 -13.99 10.54
N PHE A 59 12.47 -13.78 11.26
CA PHE A 59 11.18 -13.43 10.68
C PHE A 59 11.21 -12.00 10.12
N CYS A 60 10.79 -11.86 8.87
CA CYS A 60 10.63 -10.57 8.19
C CYS A 60 9.35 -10.62 7.35
N HIS A 61 8.39 -9.74 7.64
CA HIS A 61 7.12 -9.69 6.92
C HIS A 61 6.62 -8.24 6.82
N ARG A 62 6.25 -7.80 5.61
CA ARG A 62 5.70 -6.46 5.33
C ARG A 62 6.53 -5.31 5.92
N GLY A 63 7.86 -5.38 5.81
CA GLY A 63 8.76 -4.34 6.36
C GLY A 63 9.02 -4.44 7.87
N ALA A 64 8.31 -5.30 8.60
CA ALA A 64 8.59 -5.58 10.00
C ALA A 64 9.77 -6.55 10.15
N LYS A 65 10.70 -6.23 11.06
CA LYS A 65 11.85 -7.07 11.37
C LYS A 65 11.74 -7.62 12.79
N GLU A 66 11.95 -8.93 12.93
CA GLU A 66 12.09 -9.57 14.24
C GLU A 66 13.25 -8.97 15.02
N GLN A 67 12.99 -8.65 16.28
CA GLN A 67 13.96 -8.03 17.18
C GLN A 67 14.27 -8.93 18.36
N ALA A 68 13.25 -9.59 18.90
CA ALA A 68 13.41 -10.64 19.87
C ALA A 68 12.46 -11.79 19.56
N ARG A 69 12.90 -12.99 19.93
CA ARG A 69 12.11 -14.22 19.89
C ARG A 69 12.21 -14.92 21.23
N GLU A 70 11.05 -15.27 21.76
CA GLU A 70 10.90 -16.05 22.98
C GLU A 70 10.05 -17.27 22.67
N GLN A 71 10.50 -18.45 23.07
CA GLN A 71 9.65 -19.64 23.01
C GLN A 71 8.70 -19.61 24.21
N ILE A 72 7.40 -19.52 23.94
CA ILE A 72 6.37 -19.47 25.01
C ILE A 72 6.00 -20.88 25.48
N GLY A 73 6.00 -21.86 24.57
CA GLY A 73 5.70 -23.24 24.93
C GLY A 73 5.56 -24.18 23.75
N LEU A 74 5.21 -25.43 24.05
CA LEU A 74 4.90 -26.46 23.07
C LEU A 74 3.40 -26.77 23.16
N VAL A 75 2.72 -26.84 22.02
CA VAL A 75 1.33 -27.31 21.95
C VAL A 75 1.24 -28.58 21.14
N THR A 76 0.48 -29.54 21.63
CA THR A 76 0.10 -30.73 20.89
C THR A 76 -1.34 -30.56 20.43
N LEU A 77 -1.55 -30.63 19.11
CA LEU A 77 -2.88 -30.60 18.49
C LEU A 77 -3.26 -32.00 18.01
N HIS A 78 -4.48 -32.41 18.32
CA HIS A 78 -5.06 -33.69 17.94
C HIS A 78 -5.78 -33.51 16.60
N VAL A 79 -5.00 -33.46 15.52
CA VAL A 79 -5.49 -33.15 14.17
C VAL A 79 -6.58 -34.13 13.72
N GLY A 80 -6.47 -35.41 14.10
CA GLY A 80 -7.49 -36.40 13.80
C GLY A 80 -8.84 -36.18 14.50
N ASP A 81 -8.88 -35.35 15.55
CA ASP A 81 -10.12 -34.92 16.22
C ASP A 81 -10.64 -33.58 15.68
N GLY A 82 -10.06 -33.09 14.58
CA GLY A 82 -10.40 -31.80 13.99
C GLY A 82 -9.81 -30.60 14.74
N GLU A 83 -8.81 -30.80 15.61
CA GLU A 83 -8.03 -29.68 16.13
C GLU A 83 -7.14 -29.10 15.02
N THR A 84 -7.18 -27.78 14.85
CA THR A 84 -6.37 -27.06 13.87
C THR A 84 -5.63 -25.92 14.55
N ALA A 85 -4.51 -25.49 13.96
CA ALA A 85 -3.78 -24.31 14.44
C ALA A 85 -4.67 -23.07 14.46
N ASP A 86 -5.58 -22.93 13.49
CA ASP A 86 -6.54 -21.85 13.41
C ASP A 86 -7.53 -21.86 14.60
N ARG A 87 -8.18 -22.99 14.90
CA ARG A 87 -9.04 -23.11 16.10
C ARG A 87 -8.30 -22.90 17.42
N PHE A 88 -7.02 -23.27 17.45
CA PHE A 88 -6.18 -23.03 18.60
C PHE A 88 -5.91 -21.53 18.78
N LEU A 89 -5.61 -20.82 17.70
CA LEU A 89 -5.47 -19.37 17.70
C LEU A 89 -6.79 -18.65 18.08
N ASP A 90 -7.97 -19.21 17.78
CA ASP A 90 -9.27 -18.60 18.15
C ASP A 90 -9.42 -18.52 19.67
N ASN A 91 -9.02 -19.60 20.35
CA ASN A 91 -9.02 -19.66 21.80
C ASN A 91 -8.07 -18.60 22.38
N ILE A 92 -6.86 -18.47 21.82
CA ILE A 92 -5.88 -17.45 22.25
C ILE A 92 -6.40 -16.04 21.98
N GLU A 93 -6.93 -15.75 20.80
CA GLU A 93 -7.48 -14.43 20.47
C GLU A 93 -8.59 -14.05 21.46
N THR A 94 -9.49 -14.99 21.77
CA THR A 94 -10.57 -14.76 22.76
C THR A 94 -10.00 -14.40 24.13
N ARG A 95 -8.93 -15.07 24.57
CA ARG A 95 -8.25 -14.79 25.83
C ARG A 95 -7.52 -13.45 25.80
N ILE A 96 -6.85 -13.12 24.70
CA ILE A 96 -6.19 -11.83 24.50
C ILE A 96 -7.22 -10.71 24.58
N ARG A 97 -8.36 -10.80 23.87
CA ARG A 97 -9.43 -9.78 23.93
C ARG A 97 -9.93 -9.57 25.37
N LYS A 98 -10.04 -10.64 26.16
CA LYS A 98 -10.44 -10.56 27.57
C LYS A 98 -9.37 -9.89 28.46
N LEU A 99 -8.11 -10.24 28.29
CA LEU A 99 -7.00 -9.65 29.06
C LEU A 99 -6.76 -8.19 28.68
N TRP A 100 -6.84 -7.89 27.38
CA TRP A 100 -6.64 -6.57 26.82
C TRP A 100 -7.69 -5.56 27.32
N THR A 101 -8.97 -5.95 27.34
CA THR A 101 -10.06 -5.10 27.85
C THR A 101 -9.95 -4.86 29.36
N GLY A 102 -9.50 -5.86 30.13
CA GLY A 102 -9.21 -5.71 31.55
C GLY A 102 -8.03 -4.78 31.86
N SER A 103 -6.97 -4.85 31.03
CA SER A 103 -5.75 -4.06 31.21
C SER A 103 -5.94 -2.57 30.85
N LEU A 104 -6.61 -2.29 29.72
CA LEU A 104 -6.90 -0.90 29.28
C LEU A 104 -7.77 -0.11 30.27
N SER A 105 -8.61 -0.79 31.05
CA SER A 105 -9.46 -0.16 32.06
C SER A 105 -8.66 0.52 33.18
N SER A 106 -7.37 0.23 33.29
CA SER A 106 -6.50 0.68 34.38
C SER A 106 -5.41 1.69 33.96
N SER A 107 -5.22 1.92 32.65
CA SER A 107 -4.06 2.66 32.11
C SER A 107 -4.44 3.69 31.03
N SER A 108 -5.40 4.58 31.32
CA SER A 108 -5.94 5.53 30.34
C SER A 108 -5.03 6.74 30.01
N ALA A 109 -3.76 6.81 30.45
CA ALA A 109 -3.01 8.07 30.40
C ALA A 109 -1.60 8.05 29.79
N GLN A 110 -1.08 6.92 29.28
CA GLN A 110 0.27 6.90 28.70
C GLN A 110 0.30 6.07 27.43
N LEU A 111 0.34 6.77 26.30
CA LEU A 111 0.42 6.21 24.96
C LEU A 111 1.56 6.93 24.23
N GLN A 112 2.76 6.91 24.82
CA GLN A 112 3.96 7.61 24.29
C GLN A 112 5.31 6.97 24.69
N THR A 113 5.39 5.69 25.07
CA THR A 113 6.72 5.06 25.28
C THR A 113 6.77 3.60 24.80
N GLY A 114 6.98 3.44 23.49
CA GLY A 114 6.77 2.18 22.75
C GLY A 114 7.61 0.95 23.15
N SER A 115 8.69 1.07 23.92
CA SER A 115 9.46 -0.11 24.36
C SER A 115 8.91 -0.74 25.64
N VAL A 116 8.47 0.08 26.60
CA VAL A 116 7.96 -0.40 27.90
C VAL A 116 6.56 -0.99 27.73
N GLU A 117 5.76 -0.39 26.84
CA GLU A 117 4.42 -0.85 26.48
C GLU A 117 4.44 -2.22 25.77
N MET A 118 5.47 -2.52 24.96
CA MET A 118 5.58 -3.84 24.31
C MET A 118 5.89 -4.96 25.28
N THR A 119 6.82 -4.74 26.21
CA THR A 119 7.15 -5.74 27.23
C THR A 119 5.92 -6.05 28.08
N GLN A 120 5.14 -5.03 28.45
CA GLN A 120 3.85 -5.22 29.12
C GLN A 120 2.84 -5.99 28.25
N LEU A 121 2.73 -5.68 26.96
CA LEU A 121 1.83 -6.40 26.07
C LEU A 121 2.20 -7.89 25.94
N VAL A 122 3.49 -8.21 25.89
CA VAL A 122 3.96 -9.60 25.90
C VAL A 122 3.67 -10.27 27.25
N ASP A 123 4.06 -9.63 28.35
CA ASP A 123 4.06 -10.23 29.68
C ASP A 123 2.66 -10.35 30.29
N ASP A 124 1.80 -9.34 30.08
CA ASP A 124 0.48 -9.24 30.74
C ASP A 124 -0.66 -9.79 29.86
N VAL A 125 -0.47 -9.82 28.53
CA VAL A 125 -1.53 -10.19 27.59
C VAL A 125 -1.17 -11.44 26.80
N LEU A 126 -0.09 -11.40 26.01
CA LEU A 126 0.22 -12.49 25.08
C LEU A 126 0.63 -13.77 25.82
N ARG A 127 1.62 -13.69 26.72
CA ARG A 127 2.16 -14.86 27.43
C ARG A 127 1.08 -15.54 28.28
N PRO A 128 0.26 -14.83 29.07
CA PRO A 128 -0.79 -15.46 29.87
C PRO A 128 -1.89 -16.08 29.01
N ALA A 129 -2.26 -15.46 27.88
CA ALA A 129 -3.25 -16.02 26.96
C ALA A 129 -2.76 -17.32 26.30
N ALA A 130 -1.52 -17.32 25.80
CA ALA A 130 -0.91 -18.47 25.16
C ALA A 130 -0.70 -19.63 26.15
N LEU A 131 -0.11 -19.36 27.32
CA LEU A 131 0.07 -20.36 28.37
C LEU A 131 -1.27 -20.90 28.86
N GLY A 132 -2.28 -20.06 29.06
CA GLY A 132 -3.61 -20.50 29.45
C GLY A 132 -4.26 -21.45 28.44
N ALA A 133 -4.05 -21.20 27.15
CA ALA A 133 -4.53 -22.10 26.08
C ALA A 133 -3.75 -23.42 26.01
N ILE A 134 -2.44 -23.40 26.33
CA ILE A 134 -1.60 -24.60 26.40
C ILE A 134 -2.03 -25.49 27.57
N HIS A 135 -2.12 -24.94 28.79
CA HIS A 135 -2.47 -25.70 29.99
C HIS A 135 -3.86 -26.36 29.92
N GLU A 136 -4.82 -25.72 29.24
CA GLU A 136 -6.16 -26.29 29.00
C GLU A 136 -6.13 -27.62 28.20
N ARG A 137 -4.99 -27.91 27.55
CA ARG A 137 -4.78 -29.10 26.73
C ARG A 137 -3.89 -30.15 27.39
N GLU A 138 -3.05 -29.77 28.36
CA GLU A 138 -2.14 -30.69 29.06
C GLU A 138 -2.87 -31.75 29.90
N GLY A 139 -4.12 -31.49 30.29
CA GLY A 139 -4.95 -32.43 31.06
C GLY A 139 -5.95 -33.26 30.24
N ARG A 140 -5.94 -33.15 28.90
CA ARG A 140 -6.90 -33.89 28.06
C ARG A 140 -6.45 -35.33 27.88
N VAL A 141 -7.41 -36.26 27.90
CA VAL A 141 -7.14 -37.67 27.60
C VAL A 141 -6.53 -37.74 26.20
N ARG A 142 -5.34 -38.34 26.10
CA ARG A 142 -4.61 -38.47 24.84
C ARG A 142 -5.49 -39.16 23.81
N SER A 143 -5.81 -38.45 22.73
CA SER A 143 -6.55 -39.06 21.62
C SER A 143 -5.72 -40.19 21.00
N MET A 144 -6.40 -41.24 20.57
CA MET A 144 -5.78 -42.33 19.80
C MET A 144 -5.55 -41.95 18.33
N ASN A 145 -6.02 -40.77 17.90
CA ASN A 145 -5.89 -40.27 16.54
C ASN A 145 -4.58 -39.48 16.32
N ALA A 146 -4.30 -39.10 15.06
CA ALA A 146 -3.06 -38.40 14.68
C ALA A 146 -2.82 -37.12 15.50
N THR A 147 -1.69 -37.07 16.21
CA THR A 147 -1.21 -35.91 16.98
C THR A 147 -0.08 -35.20 16.26
N GLN A 148 -0.09 -33.87 16.27
CA GLN A 148 1.01 -33.05 15.77
C GLN A 148 1.44 -32.02 16.82
N ALA A 149 2.74 -31.99 17.11
CA ALA A 149 3.33 -31.03 18.04
C ALA A 149 3.86 -29.81 17.28
N PHE A 150 3.46 -28.62 17.73
CA PHE A 150 3.89 -27.33 17.21
C PHE A 150 4.57 -26.52 18.31
N THR A 151 5.72 -25.92 17.98
CA THR A 151 6.37 -24.96 18.86
C THR A 151 5.68 -23.60 18.72
N GLN A 152 5.42 -22.94 19.85
CA GLN A 152 4.91 -21.57 19.87
C GLN A 152 6.02 -20.59 20.23
N HIS A 153 6.13 -19.54 19.43
CA HIS A 153 7.08 -18.46 19.65
C HIS A 153 6.33 -17.14 19.78
N GLY A 154 6.61 -16.39 20.84
CA GLY A 154 6.33 -14.97 20.91
C GLY A 154 7.45 -14.22 20.19
N LEU A 155 7.11 -13.39 19.22
CA LEU A 155 8.06 -12.52 18.53
C LEU A 155 7.74 -11.07 18.87
N VAL A 156 8.76 -10.32 19.27
CA VAL A 156 8.69 -8.87 19.31
C VAL A 156 9.22 -8.36 17.97
N LEU A 157 8.36 -7.67 17.24
CA LEU A 157 8.71 -6.98 16.02
C LEU A 157 8.92 -5.51 16.33
N THR A 158 10.02 -4.96 15.83
CA THR A 158 10.13 -3.51 15.68
C THR A 158 9.99 -3.23 14.19
N HIS A 159 8.95 -2.48 13.84
CA HIS A 159 8.89 -1.87 12.54
C HIS A 159 10.01 -0.82 12.51
N GLN A 160 11.00 -1.02 11.65
CA GLN A 160 11.88 0.09 11.34
C GLN A 160 11.08 1.00 10.40
N PRO A 161 10.82 2.27 10.76
CA PRO A 161 10.45 3.23 9.74
C PRO A 161 11.55 3.13 8.69
N GLY A 162 11.19 2.78 7.45
CA GLY A 162 12.16 2.86 6.38
C GLY A 162 12.72 4.28 6.32
N THR A 163 13.91 4.39 5.77
CA THR A 163 14.56 5.68 5.57
C THR A 163 14.00 6.30 4.28
N PRO A 164 13.67 7.61 4.26
CA PRO A 164 13.32 8.30 3.03
C PRO A 164 14.37 8.02 1.96
N LEU A 165 13.93 7.70 0.75
CA LEU A 165 14.86 7.32 -0.30
C LEU A 165 15.80 8.45 -0.70
N VAL A 166 15.42 9.71 -0.50
CA VAL A 166 16.34 10.84 -0.70
C VAL A 166 17.61 10.72 0.16
N GLU A 167 17.54 10.03 1.30
CA GLU A 167 18.68 9.79 2.20
C GLU A 167 19.40 8.47 1.91
N LEU A 168 18.75 7.55 1.20
CA LEU A 168 19.32 6.29 0.75
C LEU A 168 19.81 6.50 -0.69
N SER A 169 21.11 6.74 -0.89
CA SER A 169 21.73 7.10 -2.18
C SER A 169 21.67 6.01 -3.27
N CYS A 170 20.56 5.30 -3.42
CA CYS A 170 20.44 4.04 -4.15
C CYS A 170 19.14 3.95 -4.96
N GLN A 171 19.20 3.09 -5.98
CA GLN A 171 18.10 2.85 -6.91
C GLN A 171 17.06 1.91 -6.29
N ILE A 172 15.79 2.28 -6.39
CA ILE A 172 14.64 1.46 -5.95
C ILE A 172 14.48 0.23 -6.84
N ASP A 173 14.00 -0.87 -6.26
CA ASP A 173 13.33 -1.92 -7.01
C ASP A 173 12.00 -1.40 -7.59
N LYS A 174 12.07 -0.89 -8.82
CA LYS A 174 10.91 -0.36 -9.56
C LYS A 174 9.78 -1.37 -9.70
N ALA A 175 10.10 -2.67 -9.79
CA ALA A 175 9.08 -3.70 -9.95
C ALA A 175 8.26 -3.86 -8.67
N GLN A 176 8.91 -3.75 -7.51
CA GLN A 176 8.22 -3.73 -6.22
C GLN A 176 7.34 -2.48 -6.06
N LEU A 177 7.88 -1.30 -6.40
CA LEU A 177 7.12 -0.05 -6.31
C LEU A 177 5.92 -0.03 -7.28
N CYS A 178 6.10 -0.52 -8.51
CA CYS A 178 5.01 -0.74 -9.47
C CYS A 178 3.90 -1.61 -8.86
N ARG A 179 4.25 -2.74 -8.24
CA ARG A 179 3.24 -3.64 -7.62
C ARG A 179 2.45 -2.97 -6.50
N LEU A 180 3.09 -2.08 -5.73
CA LEU A 180 2.43 -1.34 -4.66
C LEU A 180 1.50 -0.26 -5.21
N LEU A 181 1.94 0.47 -6.24
CA LEU A 181 1.11 1.46 -6.93
C LEU A 181 0.01 0.82 -7.78
N VAL A 182 0.17 -0.44 -8.15
CA VAL A 182 -0.90 -1.23 -8.77
C VAL A 182 -2.04 -1.53 -7.77
N LEU A 183 -1.93 -1.28 -6.46
CA LEU A 183 -3.08 -1.41 -5.54
C LEU A 183 -4.15 -0.31 -5.70
N ARG A 184 -3.99 0.56 -6.69
CA ARG A 184 -4.92 1.60 -7.19
C ARG A 184 -6.23 1.06 -7.79
N MET A 185 -6.57 -0.18 -7.52
CA MET A 185 -7.56 -0.97 -8.28
C MET A 185 -8.94 -1.03 -7.65
N HIS A 186 -9.13 -0.34 -6.55
CA HIS A 186 -10.47 -0.03 -6.08
C HIS A 186 -10.99 1.17 -6.85
N HIS A 187 -12.10 0.96 -7.56
CA HIS A 187 -12.83 2.04 -8.19
C HIS A 187 -13.43 2.91 -7.09
N PHE A 188 -13.09 4.18 -7.11
CA PHE A 188 -13.75 5.16 -6.24
C PHE A 188 -14.96 5.76 -6.95
N SER A 189 -15.91 6.25 -6.18
CA SER A 189 -17.11 6.92 -6.71
C SER A 189 -16.98 8.45 -6.72
N TYR A 190 -15.79 8.99 -6.44
CA TYR A 190 -15.54 10.43 -6.30
C TYR A 190 -14.22 10.83 -6.97
N TYR A 191 -14.14 12.07 -7.46
CA TYR A 191 -13.02 12.62 -8.25
C TYR A 191 -12.16 13.62 -7.43
N SER A 192 -12.02 13.38 -6.14
CA SER A 192 -11.45 14.34 -5.16
C SER A 192 -10.80 13.65 -3.96
N ARG A 193 -10.67 14.34 -2.81
CA ARG A 193 -10.25 13.74 -1.52
C ARG A 193 -11.42 12.97 -0.87
N PRO A 194 -11.16 11.84 -0.16
CA PRO A 194 -12.21 11.07 0.52
C PRO A 194 -13.02 11.87 1.54
N THR A 195 -12.42 12.90 2.16
CA THR A 195 -13.05 13.76 3.16
C THR A 195 -13.97 14.83 2.59
N ARG A 196 -14.11 14.90 1.24
CA ARG A 196 -14.81 15.96 0.51
C ARG A 196 -14.29 17.38 0.79
N GLN A 197 -13.08 17.50 1.32
CA GLN A 197 -12.42 18.79 1.49
C GLN A 197 -11.91 19.30 0.15
N PRO A 198 -11.81 20.64 -0.03
CA PRO A 198 -11.06 21.23 -1.13
C PRO A 198 -9.65 20.63 -1.19
N PHE A 199 -9.14 20.42 -2.40
CA PHE A 199 -7.75 20.00 -2.57
C PHE A 199 -6.90 21.22 -2.96
N LEU A 200 -5.66 21.20 -2.50
CA LEU A 200 -4.67 22.20 -2.84
C LEU A 200 -3.85 21.67 -4.01
N LEU A 201 -3.57 22.55 -4.96
CA LEU A 201 -2.61 22.28 -6.00
C LEU A 201 -1.43 23.23 -5.79
N PHE A 202 -0.26 22.61 -5.62
CA PHE A 202 0.99 23.32 -5.45
C PHE A 202 1.67 23.42 -6.82
N SER A 203 1.82 24.62 -7.34
CA SER A 203 2.62 24.89 -8.54
C SER A 203 3.68 25.94 -8.22
N GLU A 204 4.58 26.17 -9.18
CA GLU A 204 5.56 27.28 -9.08
C GLU A 204 4.89 28.66 -9.04
N PHE A 205 3.62 28.75 -9.42
CA PHE A 205 2.81 29.97 -9.41
C PHE A 205 2.05 30.20 -8.10
N GLY A 206 2.18 29.28 -7.13
CA GLY A 206 1.59 29.38 -5.80
C GLY A 206 0.66 28.21 -5.46
N VAL A 207 -0.18 28.42 -4.45
CA VAL A 207 -1.13 27.43 -3.95
C VAL A 207 -2.52 27.81 -4.43
N GLU A 208 -3.14 26.93 -5.21
CA GLU A 208 -4.52 27.10 -5.66
C GLU A 208 -5.45 26.12 -4.95
N THR A 209 -6.57 26.63 -4.46
CA THR A 209 -7.60 25.82 -3.80
C THR A 209 -8.69 25.48 -4.80
N TYR A 210 -8.96 24.18 -4.95
CA TYR A 210 -9.99 23.67 -5.83
C TYR A 210 -11.10 22.98 -5.06
N VAL A 211 -12.34 23.25 -5.47
CA VAL A 211 -13.54 22.66 -4.85
C VAL A 211 -13.52 21.15 -5.02
N CYS A 212 -13.92 20.44 -3.97
CA CYS A 212 -14.13 18.99 -4.03
C CYS A 212 -15.15 18.65 -5.14
N CYS A 213 -14.78 17.71 -6.02
CA CYS A 213 -15.64 17.21 -7.10
C CYS A 213 -16.16 15.81 -6.76
N ALA A 214 -17.47 15.71 -6.51
CA ALA A 214 -18.14 14.45 -6.21
C ALA A 214 -18.47 13.64 -7.47
N SER A 215 -18.41 14.25 -8.66
CA SER A 215 -18.69 13.61 -9.94
C SER A 215 -17.67 14.00 -11.01
N ARG A 216 -17.61 13.20 -12.09
CA ARG A 216 -16.77 13.52 -13.26
C ARG A 216 -17.19 14.85 -13.90
N SER A 217 -18.49 15.12 -13.99
CA SER A 217 -18.98 16.37 -14.58
C SER A 217 -18.58 17.59 -13.75
N GLU A 218 -18.59 17.48 -12.41
CA GLU A 218 -18.06 18.53 -11.53
C GLU A 218 -16.56 18.73 -11.75
N TRP A 219 -15.81 17.63 -11.90
CA TRP A 219 -14.38 17.65 -12.23
C TRP A 219 -14.10 18.40 -13.54
N ASP A 220 -14.75 17.98 -14.63
CA ASP A 220 -14.60 18.58 -15.96
C ASP A 220 -14.91 20.08 -15.94
N ASN A 221 -16.02 20.46 -15.30
CA ASN A 221 -16.40 21.87 -15.18
C ASN A 221 -15.39 22.67 -14.36
N SER A 222 -14.79 22.09 -13.32
CA SER A 222 -13.71 22.74 -12.59
C SER A 222 -12.49 22.99 -13.48
N ARG A 223 -12.08 22.01 -14.30
CA ARG A 223 -10.93 22.14 -15.19
C ARG A 223 -11.20 23.14 -16.31
N ILE A 224 -12.39 23.12 -16.91
CA ILE A 224 -12.79 24.06 -17.96
C ILE A 224 -12.76 25.51 -17.46
N ARG A 225 -13.26 25.78 -16.23
CA ARG A 225 -13.15 27.12 -15.64
C ARG A 225 -11.70 27.57 -15.45
N ALA A 226 -10.85 26.67 -14.96
CA ALA A 226 -9.42 26.97 -14.78
C ALA A 226 -8.72 27.22 -16.13
N LEU A 227 -9.00 26.38 -17.14
CA LEU A 227 -8.54 26.54 -18.52
C LEU A 227 -8.95 27.89 -19.12
N GLN A 228 -10.22 28.25 -19.03
CA GLN A 228 -10.74 29.51 -19.60
C GLN A 228 -10.08 30.75 -18.97
N GLY A 229 -9.65 30.67 -17.72
CA GLY A 229 -8.94 31.76 -17.04
C GLY A 229 -7.45 31.86 -17.38
N LYS A 230 -6.85 30.82 -17.95
CA LYS A 230 -5.39 30.68 -18.09
C LYS A 230 -4.90 30.36 -19.51
N ALA A 231 -5.79 29.95 -20.40
CA ALA A 231 -5.42 29.62 -21.76
C ALA A 231 -4.88 30.86 -22.51
N PRO A 232 -3.86 30.67 -23.37
CA PRO A 232 -3.25 31.77 -24.11
C PRO A 232 -4.22 32.40 -25.13
N ASP A 233 -5.14 31.61 -25.67
CA ASP A 233 -6.16 32.06 -26.61
C ASP A 233 -7.45 31.21 -26.54
N VAL A 234 -8.52 31.75 -27.11
CA VAL A 234 -9.88 31.16 -27.07
C VAL A 234 -9.97 29.88 -27.90
N GLU A 235 -9.26 29.79 -29.02
CA GLU A 235 -9.31 28.61 -29.89
C GLU A 235 -8.67 27.41 -29.20
N ARG A 236 -7.50 27.63 -28.58
CA ARG A 236 -6.80 26.64 -27.75
C ARG A 236 -7.67 26.18 -26.58
N ALA A 237 -8.33 27.12 -25.89
CA ALA A 237 -9.27 26.80 -24.81
C ALA A 237 -10.41 25.89 -25.28
N LEU A 238 -11.01 26.17 -26.44
CA LEU A 238 -12.10 25.36 -27.01
C LEU A 238 -11.64 23.96 -27.45
N VAL A 239 -10.41 23.82 -27.93
CA VAL A 239 -9.81 22.51 -28.24
C VAL A 239 -9.64 21.69 -26.96
N LEU A 240 -9.06 22.28 -25.91
CA LEU A 240 -8.82 21.61 -24.63
C LEU A 240 -10.12 21.30 -23.88
N GLU A 241 -11.14 22.17 -23.98
CA GLU A 241 -12.48 21.91 -23.45
C GLU A 241 -13.11 20.66 -24.10
N ARG A 242 -12.98 20.52 -25.42
CA ARG A 242 -13.42 19.31 -26.14
C ARG A 242 -12.66 18.07 -25.70
N VAL A 243 -11.37 18.18 -25.41
CA VAL A 243 -10.58 17.07 -24.85
C VAL A 243 -11.11 16.68 -23.47
N GLN A 244 -11.31 17.66 -22.57
CA GLN A 244 -11.78 17.42 -21.21
C GLN A 244 -13.15 16.73 -21.19
N ARG A 245 -14.09 17.19 -22.03
CA ARG A 245 -15.45 16.64 -22.13
C ARG A 245 -15.55 15.36 -22.97
N GLY A 246 -14.72 15.24 -24.00
CA GLY A 246 -14.85 14.22 -25.04
C GLY A 246 -14.20 12.88 -24.69
N LYS A 247 -13.25 12.85 -23.75
CA LYS A 247 -12.63 11.61 -23.28
C LYS A 247 -13.40 11.05 -22.08
N ASN A 248 -14.50 10.37 -22.38
CA ASN A 248 -14.89 9.19 -21.60
C ASN A 248 -13.88 8.12 -21.98
N GLY A 249 -13.20 7.54 -21.01
CA GLY A 249 -12.19 6.56 -21.34
C GLY A 249 -12.81 5.39 -22.09
N VAL A 250 -12.39 5.16 -23.33
CA VAL A 250 -12.61 3.87 -23.97
C VAL A 250 -12.06 2.84 -23.00
N ASP A 251 -12.89 1.88 -22.58
CA ASP A 251 -12.56 0.89 -21.55
C ASP A 251 -12.32 1.45 -20.12
N ASN A 252 -12.95 2.57 -19.74
CA ASN A 252 -12.97 3.07 -18.35
C ASN A 252 -11.58 3.46 -17.76
N TRP A 253 -10.63 3.89 -18.61
CA TRP A 253 -9.27 4.24 -18.15
C TRP A 253 -9.21 5.51 -17.27
N ASP A 254 -10.25 6.33 -17.30
CA ASP A 254 -10.38 7.62 -16.61
C ASP A 254 -11.09 7.51 -15.25
N HIS A 255 -11.25 6.28 -14.75
CA HIS A 255 -11.85 6.04 -13.45
C HIS A 255 -10.99 6.61 -12.33
N PRO A 256 -11.61 7.17 -11.30
CA PRO A 256 -10.88 7.74 -10.19
C PRO A 256 -10.18 6.63 -9.41
N VAL A 257 -8.87 6.73 -9.34
CA VAL A 257 -7.96 5.83 -8.63
C VAL A 257 -7.28 6.60 -7.49
N LEU A 258 -7.11 5.97 -6.33
CA LEU A 258 -6.40 6.61 -5.23
C LEU A 258 -4.97 6.93 -5.68
N SER A 259 -4.61 8.19 -5.81
CA SER A 259 -3.23 8.63 -5.98
C SER A 259 -2.63 9.02 -4.64
N HIS A 260 -1.32 8.97 -4.53
CA HIS A 260 -0.60 9.55 -3.41
C HIS A 260 -0.66 11.08 -3.49
N GLY A 261 -0.51 11.64 -4.69
CA GLY A 261 -0.56 13.08 -4.96
C GLY A 261 0.78 13.80 -4.84
N ASP A 262 1.82 13.11 -4.38
CA ASP A 262 3.20 13.62 -4.27
C ASP A 262 4.20 12.45 -4.16
N ILE A 263 4.19 11.52 -5.14
CA ILE A 263 5.19 10.44 -5.15
C ILE A 263 6.58 11.04 -5.41
N SER A 264 7.33 11.15 -4.33
CA SER A 264 8.67 11.70 -4.31
C SER A 264 9.61 10.77 -3.55
N ASP A 265 10.90 10.84 -3.85
CA ASP A 265 11.95 10.10 -3.12
C ASP A 265 11.93 10.38 -1.61
N ARG A 266 11.58 11.60 -1.18
CA ARG A 266 11.36 11.94 0.24
C ARG A 266 10.12 11.27 0.86
N ASN A 267 9.12 10.93 0.06
CA ASN A 267 7.86 10.36 0.52
C ASN A 267 7.81 8.83 0.41
N ILE A 268 8.84 8.20 -0.16
CA ILE A 268 8.96 6.74 -0.21
C ILE A 268 9.99 6.31 0.81
N LEU A 269 9.63 5.31 1.62
CA LEU A 269 10.52 4.75 2.63
C LEU A 269 11.14 3.45 2.14
N GLY A 270 12.46 3.39 2.10
CA GLY A 270 13.24 2.19 1.78
C GLY A 270 13.81 1.53 3.04
N GLY A 271 13.93 0.21 3.03
CA GLY A 271 14.69 -0.49 4.07
C GLY A 271 16.19 -0.17 3.92
N PRO A 272 16.88 0.32 4.96
CA PRO A 272 18.27 0.80 4.83
C PRO A 272 19.27 -0.28 4.38
N SER A 273 18.98 -1.55 4.65
CA SER A 273 19.82 -2.68 4.26
C SER A 273 19.27 -3.53 3.10
N THR A 274 17.98 -3.37 2.78
CA THR A 274 17.29 -4.23 1.78
C THR A 274 16.86 -3.46 0.54
N LEU A 275 16.75 -2.13 0.65
CA LEU A 275 16.18 -1.23 -0.35
C LEU A 275 14.74 -1.55 -0.75
N ALA A 276 14.10 -2.48 -0.03
CA ALA A 276 12.71 -2.82 -0.23
C ALA A 276 11.85 -1.64 0.19
N VAL A 277 10.81 -1.32 -0.59
CA VAL A 277 9.84 -0.30 -0.21
C VAL A 277 9.08 -0.79 1.04
N THR A 278 9.18 -0.01 2.11
CA THR A 278 8.59 -0.30 3.43
C THR A 278 7.39 0.57 3.75
N GLY A 279 7.19 1.66 2.99
CA GLY A 279 6.01 2.50 3.13
C GLY A 279 6.11 3.79 2.34
N PHE A 280 5.09 4.62 2.52
CA PHE A 280 4.92 5.94 1.94
C PHE A 280 4.50 6.94 3.03
N LEU A 281 4.98 8.18 2.91
CA LEU A 281 4.64 9.32 3.76
C LEU A 281 3.75 10.31 3.01
N ASP A 282 3.12 11.23 3.73
CA ASP A 282 2.47 12.42 3.14
C ASP A 282 1.40 12.12 2.07
N TRP A 283 0.38 11.36 2.49
CA TRP A 283 -0.75 10.98 1.64
C TRP A 283 -1.70 12.16 1.39
N GLU A 284 -1.66 12.72 0.17
CA GLU A 284 -2.53 13.83 -0.26
C GLU A 284 -3.87 13.35 -0.89
N MET A 285 -3.95 12.07 -1.29
CA MET A 285 -5.15 11.34 -1.74
C MET A 285 -6.07 12.01 -2.80
N PRO A 286 -5.57 12.49 -3.95
CA PRO A 286 -6.45 12.82 -5.08
C PRO A 286 -6.87 11.56 -5.84
N ALA A 287 -7.98 11.63 -6.58
CA ALA A 287 -8.47 10.47 -7.33
C ALA A 287 -7.95 10.36 -8.78
N TYR A 288 -7.11 11.29 -9.25
CA TYR A 288 -6.70 11.31 -10.67
C TYR A 288 -5.47 12.19 -10.95
N PHE A 289 -4.48 12.25 -10.05
CA PHE A 289 -3.41 13.25 -10.19
C PHE A 289 -2.01 12.70 -10.32
N GLU A 290 -1.73 11.47 -9.89
CA GLU A 290 -0.33 11.00 -9.77
C GLU A 290 0.48 11.20 -11.04
N TYR A 291 -0.12 10.84 -12.17
CA TYR A 291 0.54 10.90 -13.45
C TYR A 291 0.74 12.35 -13.93
N VAL A 292 -0.26 13.21 -13.71
CA VAL A 292 -0.21 14.63 -14.05
C VAL A 292 0.81 15.35 -13.16
N VAL A 293 0.77 15.11 -11.86
CA VAL A 293 1.69 15.64 -10.84
C VAL A 293 3.11 15.19 -11.16
N ALA A 294 3.36 13.91 -11.43
CA ALA A 294 4.69 13.44 -11.79
C ALA A 294 5.32 14.20 -12.97
N ARG A 295 4.48 14.71 -13.89
CA ARG A 295 4.95 15.43 -15.08
C ARG A 295 5.00 16.95 -14.90
N LEU A 296 4.10 17.54 -14.12
CA LEU A 296 3.97 18.99 -13.94
C LEU A 296 4.61 19.51 -12.64
N SER A 297 4.80 18.68 -11.63
CA SER A 297 5.39 19.08 -10.35
C SER A 297 6.85 19.45 -10.53
N GLY A 298 7.16 20.74 -10.35
CA GLY A 298 8.51 21.31 -10.45
C GLY A 298 9.51 20.83 -9.38
N GLY A 299 9.07 20.04 -8.39
CA GLY A 299 9.84 19.75 -7.17
C GLY A 299 10.69 18.49 -7.14
N HIS A 300 11.03 17.90 -8.30
CA HIS A 300 11.85 16.68 -8.35
C HIS A 300 13.13 16.88 -9.17
N GLN A 301 14.22 16.27 -8.68
CA GLN A 301 15.45 16.14 -9.45
C GLN A 301 15.11 15.52 -10.83
N PRO A 302 15.67 16.03 -11.94
CA PRO A 302 15.34 15.56 -13.28
C PRO A 302 15.45 14.05 -13.45
N ASP A 303 16.42 13.43 -12.77
CA ASP A 303 16.62 11.99 -12.79
C ASP A 303 15.48 11.24 -12.09
N TRP A 304 15.08 11.64 -10.88
CA TRP A 304 13.94 11.04 -10.19
C TRP A 304 12.64 11.14 -11.00
N ARG A 305 12.41 12.28 -11.66
CA ARG A 305 11.23 12.46 -12.50
C ARG A 305 11.20 11.46 -13.66
N ARG A 306 12.34 11.19 -14.30
CA ARG A 306 12.44 10.18 -15.36
C ARG A 306 12.09 8.79 -14.84
N GLU A 307 12.65 8.44 -13.68
CA GLU A 307 12.40 7.15 -13.02
C GLU A 307 10.92 6.95 -12.66
N LEU A 308 10.30 8.00 -12.11
CA LEU A 308 8.87 8.04 -11.78
C LEU A 308 8.00 7.88 -13.03
N LEU A 309 8.31 8.58 -14.12
CA LEU A 309 7.55 8.48 -15.38
C LEU A 309 7.66 7.08 -16.01
N ASP A 310 8.84 6.47 -16.02
CA ASP A 310 9.03 5.11 -16.54
C ASP A 310 8.28 4.06 -15.71
N MET A 311 8.28 4.22 -14.39
CA MET A 311 7.49 3.40 -13.49
C MET A 311 5.99 3.55 -13.77
N LEU A 312 5.51 4.79 -13.86
CA LEU A 312 4.11 5.09 -14.13
C LEU A 312 3.65 4.54 -15.49
N ARG A 313 4.48 4.61 -16.54
CA ARG A 313 4.21 3.92 -17.82
C ARG A 313 4.05 2.42 -17.65
N SER A 314 4.89 1.81 -16.80
CA SER A 314 4.81 0.38 -16.48
C SER A 314 3.50 0.04 -15.75
N VAL A 315 3.04 0.90 -14.83
CA VAL A 315 1.73 0.76 -14.17
C VAL A 315 0.59 0.88 -15.18
N LEU A 316 0.60 1.88 -16.07
CA LEU A 316 -0.42 2.04 -17.12
C LEU A 316 -0.47 0.84 -18.07
N ARG A 317 0.69 0.30 -18.46
CA ARG A 317 0.77 -0.89 -19.31
C ARG A 317 0.18 -2.11 -18.62
N TRP A 318 0.36 -2.20 -17.31
CA TRP A 318 -0.21 -3.25 -16.48
C TRP A 318 -1.72 -3.08 -16.30
N GLU A 319 -2.21 -1.86 -16.04
CA GLU A 319 -3.64 -1.53 -15.94
C GLU A 319 -4.38 -1.74 -17.27
N SER A 320 -3.70 -1.54 -18.39
CA SER A 320 -4.24 -1.75 -19.73
C SER A 320 -4.39 -3.23 -20.12
N ASP A 321 -3.86 -4.18 -19.33
CA ASP A 321 -3.88 -5.60 -19.66
C ASP A 321 -5.23 -6.28 -19.31
N PRO A 322 -6.02 -6.73 -20.30
CA PRO A 322 -7.32 -7.36 -20.07
C PRO A 322 -7.26 -8.74 -19.42
N MET A 323 -6.10 -9.44 -19.43
CA MET A 323 -6.00 -10.81 -18.90
C MET A 323 -6.21 -10.90 -17.38
N ARG A 324 -6.42 -9.76 -16.73
CA ARG A 324 -6.57 -9.62 -15.29
C ARG A 324 -7.93 -10.05 -14.74
N TRP A 325 -8.97 -10.13 -15.57
CA TRP A 325 -10.35 -10.41 -15.11
C TRP A 325 -10.98 -11.69 -15.67
N ALA A 326 -10.31 -12.39 -16.59
CA ALA A 326 -10.84 -13.62 -17.19
C ALA A 326 -9.76 -14.71 -17.26
N HIS A 327 -10.05 -15.86 -16.66
CA HIS A 327 -9.51 -17.12 -17.16
C HIS A 327 -10.12 -17.35 -18.54
N LEU A 328 -9.27 -17.52 -19.55
CA LEU A 328 -9.53 -17.93 -20.93
C LEU A 328 -9.42 -16.83 -22.00
N ASP A 329 -8.84 -17.30 -23.10
CA ASP A 329 -8.48 -16.72 -24.40
C ASP A 329 -7.25 -15.81 -24.48
N ALA A 330 -6.32 -16.25 -25.32
CA ALA A 330 -5.14 -15.54 -25.76
C ALA A 330 -5.58 -14.28 -26.50
N ILE A 331 -5.70 -13.18 -25.77
CA ILE A 331 -5.88 -11.87 -26.37
C ILE A 331 -4.62 -11.60 -27.19
N ASP A 332 -4.83 -11.37 -28.47
CA ASP A 332 -3.83 -10.97 -29.46
C ASP A 332 -2.94 -9.85 -28.88
N VAL A 333 -1.63 -10.09 -28.89
CA VAL A 333 -0.60 -9.16 -28.37
C VAL A 333 -0.76 -7.78 -29.01
N ASP A 334 -1.19 -7.73 -30.28
CA ASP A 334 -1.41 -6.49 -31.02
C ASP A 334 -2.59 -5.67 -30.45
N LYS A 335 -3.65 -6.33 -29.98
CA LYS A 335 -4.79 -5.65 -29.33
C LYS A 335 -4.42 -5.07 -27.98
N ARG A 336 -3.54 -5.77 -27.22
CA ARG A 336 -3.02 -5.28 -25.94
C ARG A 336 -2.18 -4.02 -26.15
N GLU A 337 -1.26 -4.07 -27.09
CA GLU A 337 -0.36 -2.94 -27.36
C GLU A 337 -1.15 -1.72 -27.88
N GLU A 338 -2.13 -1.94 -28.76
CA GLU A 338 -2.99 -0.85 -29.25
C GLU A 338 -3.83 -0.21 -28.13
N ARG A 339 -4.29 -0.99 -27.15
CA ARG A 339 -4.98 -0.43 -25.97
C ARG A 339 -4.05 0.41 -25.12
N TYR A 340 -2.85 -0.08 -24.84
CA TYR A 340 -1.84 0.68 -24.10
C TYR A 340 -1.50 1.99 -24.81
N ARG A 341 -1.26 1.95 -26.14
CA ARG A 341 -0.97 3.14 -26.95
C ARG A 341 -2.12 4.15 -26.92
N ARG A 342 -3.37 3.70 -27.06
CA ARG A 342 -4.55 4.58 -26.93
C ARG A 342 -4.66 5.21 -25.55
N THR A 343 -4.37 4.46 -24.49
CA THR A 343 -4.38 4.95 -23.11
C THR A 343 -3.28 6.00 -22.88
N MET A 344 -2.07 5.74 -23.37
CA MET A 344 -0.96 6.70 -23.33
C MET A 344 -1.27 8.01 -24.07
N MET A 345 -1.87 7.94 -25.27
CA MET A 345 -2.31 9.13 -25.99
C MET A 345 -3.43 9.87 -25.23
N ALA A 346 -4.35 9.13 -24.61
CA ALA A 346 -5.42 9.72 -23.82
C ALA A 346 -4.90 10.48 -22.60
N TRP A 347 -3.93 9.88 -21.93
CA TRP A 347 -3.21 10.49 -20.82
C TRP A 347 -2.43 11.75 -21.24
N GLY A 348 -1.67 11.69 -22.35
CA GLY A 348 -0.92 12.83 -22.89
C GLY A 348 -1.78 14.07 -23.12
N THR A 349 -3.00 13.90 -23.65
CA THR A 349 -3.91 15.04 -23.85
C THR A 349 -4.51 15.59 -22.55
N VAL A 350 -4.66 14.76 -21.52
CA VAL A 350 -5.14 15.24 -20.20
C VAL A 350 -4.06 16.07 -19.53
N ILE A 351 -2.79 15.70 -19.70
CA ILE A 351 -1.67 16.54 -19.25
C ILE A 351 -1.72 17.92 -19.89
N ASP A 352 -2.05 18.02 -21.18
CA ASP A 352 -2.20 19.33 -21.83
C ASP A 352 -3.29 20.18 -21.19
N VAL A 353 -4.43 19.57 -20.84
CA VAL A 353 -5.50 20.25 -20.11
C VAL A 353 -5.00 20.73 -18.74
N GLU A 354 -4.40 19.85 -17.96
CA GLU A 354 -3.95 20.19 -16.59
C GLU A 354 -2.82 21.20 -16.59
N ARG A 355 -1.91 21.14 -17.57
CA ARG A 355 -0.81 22.08 -17.74
C ARG A 355 -1.34 23.51 -17.85
N ILE A 356 -2.24 23.76 -18.80
CA ILE A 356 -2.85 25.08 -18.99
C ILE A 356 -3.73 25.44 -17.78
N ALA A 357 -4.51 24.49 -17.24
CA ALA A 357 -5.35 24.73 -16.07
C ALA A 357 -4.53 25.11 -14.82
N GLN A 358 -3.26 24.74 -14.74
CA GLN A 358 -2.35 25.11 -13.66
C GLN A 358 -1.55 26.39 -13.94
N GLY A 359 -1.61 26.93 -15.17
CA GLY A 359 -1.01 28.20 -15.55
C GLY A 359 0.33 28.07 -16.27
N TYR A 360 0.76 26.84 -16.57
CA TYR A 360 1.91 26.59 -17.44
C TYR A 360 1.54 26.93 -18.90
N ASP A 361 2.49 27.47 -19.65
CA ASP A 361 2.31 27.75 -21.07
C ASP A 361 2.73 26.56 -21.96
N ASP A 362 2.52 26.70 -23.27
CA ASP A 362 2.94 25.69 -24.24
C ASP A 362 4.47 25.64 -24.42
N ASN A 363 5.20 26.68 -24.01
CA ASN A 363 6.67 26.77 -24.07
C ASN A 363 7.38 26.14 -22.87
N TYR A 364 6.62 25.73 -21.86
CA TYR A 364 7.15 25.08 -20.67
C TYR A 364 7.72 23.70 -21.05
N GLY A 365 9.00 23.69 -21.43
CA GLY A 365 9.75 22.56 -21.98
C GLY A 365 10.00 21.39 -21.01
N LEU A 366 9.27 21.32 -19.89
CA LEU A 366 9.32 20.19 -18.95
C LEU A 366 8.29 19.10 -19.29
N THR A 367 7.61 19.16 -20.44
CA THR A 367 7.05 17.95 -21.05
C THR A 367 8.20 17.08 -21.57
N PHE A 368 8.90 16.38 -20.68
CA PHE A 368 10.01 15.45 -20.98
C PHE A 368 9.56 14.17 -21.71
N GLU A 369 8.67 14.33 -22.69
CA GLU A 369 8.55 13.40 -23.78
C GLU A 369 9.04 14.14 -25.02
N THR A 370 10.29 13.87 -25.40
CA THR A 370 10.51 13.47 -26.78
C THR A 370 9.53 12.33 -27.05
N VAL A 371 8.35 12.70 -27.53
CA VAL A 371 7.37 11.81 -28.11
C VAL A 371 8.11 11.01 -29.16
N LEU A 372 8.25 9.69 -28.93
CA LEU A 372 8.26 8.65 -29.96
C LEU A 372 8.84 9.08 -31.32
N SER A 373 10.12 9.45 -31.36
CA SER A 373 10.83 9.65 -32.64
C SER A 373 11.68 8.45 -33.04
N ASP A 374 11.79 7.43 -32.19
CA ASP A 374 12.56 6.20 -32.50
C ASP A 374 11.68 5.00 -32.88
N VAL A 375 10.43 5.23 -33.28
CA VAL A 375 9.69 4.27 -34.13
C VAL A 375 9.69 4.81 -35.55
N ALA A 376 10.90 4.86 -36.12
CA ALA A 376 11.13 5.03 -37.54
C ALA A 376 12.24 4.08 -37.98
N LEU A 377 11.88 2.79 -38.13
CA LEU A 377 12.12 1.95 -39.32
C LEU A 377 11.55 0.54 -39.10
#